data_AF-A0A1Z3HNP8-F1
#
_entry.id   AF-A0A1Z3HNP8-F1
#
_cell.length_a   1.000
_cell.length_b   1.000
_cell.length_c   1.000
_cell.angle_alpha   90.00
_cell.angle_beta   90.00
_cell.angle_gamma   90.00
#
_symmetry.space_group_name_H-M   'P 1'
#
loop_
_entity.id
_entity.type
_entity.pdbx_description
1 polymer ?
#
loop_
_entity_poly.entity_id
_entity_poly.type
_entity_poly.pdbx_seq_one_letter_code
_entity_poly.pdbx_strand_id
1 'polypeptide(L)' 'MTLTLEELQEKLADINQLVANLQTSAAFEKYYADDIVMIEGDGTVTTGKNACRRGREFFFKEMLIEFRESKLIS' A
#
# COMPACT_ATOMS: atom_id res chain seq x y z
N MET A 1 -13.37 2.50 19.16
CA MET A 1 -14.30 3.47 18.53
C MET A 1 -14.65 2.91 17.16
N THR A 2 -15.93 2.80 16.83
CA THR A 2 -16.38 2.24 15.54
C THR A 2 -16.60 3.39 14.57
N LEU A 3 -16.11 3.26 13.33
CA LEU A 3 -16.33 4.25 12.29
C LEU A 3 -17.78 4.24 11.81
N THR A 4 -18.31 5.40 11.43
CA THR A 4 -19.58 5.48 10.70
C THR A 4 -19.38 5.01 9.26
N LEU A 5 -20.50 4.75 8.56
CA LEU A 5 -20.46 4.41 7.14
C LEU A 5 -19.86 5.57 6.31
N GLU A 6 -20.22 6.80 6.64
CA GLU A 6 -19.75 8.01 5.95
C GLU A 6 -18.23 8.17 6.11
N GLU A 7 -17.70 7.99 7.34
CA GLU A 7 -16.25 8.04 7.59
C GLU A 7 -15.51 6.92 6.84
N LEU A 8 -16.13 5.75 6.67
CA LEU A 8 -15.57 4.64 5.91
C LEU A 8 -15.49 4.99 4.41
N GLN A 9 -16.54 5.60 3.86
CA GLN A 9 -16.59 6.02 2.47
C GLN A 9 -15.56 7.11 2.16
N GLU A 10 -15.40 8.08 3.05
CA GLU A 10 -14.39 9.14 2.90
C GLU A 10 -12.97 8.57 2.89
N LYS A 11 -12.66 7.67 3.84
CA LYS A 11 -11.34 7.01 3.89
C LYS A 11 -11.08 6.16 2.63
N LEU A 12 -12.08 5.45 2.13
CA LEU A 12 -11.96 4.68 0.89
C LEU A 12 -11.73 5.58 -0.33
N ALA A 13 -12.44 6.70 -0.44
CA ALA A 13 -12.26 7.66 -1.53
C ALA A 13 -10.83 8.22 -1.54
N ASP A 14 -10.29 8.58 -0.38
CA ASP A 14 -8.92 9.08 -0.24
C ASP A 14 -7.86 8.00 -0.55
N ILE A 15 -8.04 6.76 -0.08
CA ILE A 15 -7.17 5.63 -0.47
C ILE A 15 -7.14 5.47 -2.00
N ASN A 16 -8.32 5.48 -2.64
CA ASN A 16 -8.43 5.32 -4.09
C ASN A 16 -7.71 6.45 -4.83
N GLN A 17 -7.84 7.69 -4.38
CA GLN A 17 -7.14 8.83 -4.97
C GLN A 17 -5.62 8.69 -4.83
N LEU A 18 -5.12 8.30 -3.66
CA LEU A 18 -3.70 8.09 -3.42
C LEU A 18 -3.15 6.96 -4.31
N VAL A 19 -3.88 5.87 -4.47
CA VAL A 19 -3.48 4.75 -5.35
C VAL A 19 -3.47 5.17 -6.82
N ALA A 20 -4.52 5.85 -7.29
CA ALA A 20 -4.61 6.34 -8.68
C ALA A 20 -3.48 7.31 -9.04
N ASN A 21 -2.99 8.08 -8.07
CA ASN A 21 -1.88 9.00 -8.22
C ASN A 21 -0.50 8.38 -7.99
N LEU A 22 -0.41 7.04 -7.86
CA LEU A 22 0.84 6.32 -7.57
C LEU A 22 1.49 6.72 -6.23
N GLN A 23 0.70 7.21 -5.27
CA GLN A 23 1.13 7.63 -3.93
C GLN A 23 0.93 6.52 -2.90
N THR A 24 1.25 5.27 -3.27
CA THR A 24 1.01 4.08 -2.44
C THR A 24 1.76 4.10 -1.11
N SER A 25 2.94 4.70 -1.04
CA SER A 25 3.67 4.91 0.22
C SER A 25 2.94 5.87 1.17
N ALA A 26 2.29 6.91 0.64
CA ALA A 26 1.50 7.84 1.45
C ALA A 26 0.21 7.17 1.96
N ALA A 27 -0.44 6.34 1.12
CA ALA A 27 -1.57 5.53 1.55
C ALA A 27 -1.17 4.53 2.65
N PHE A 28 -0.01 3.89 2.50
CA PHE A 28 0.53 2.99 3.52
C PHE A 28 0.71 3.73 4.85
N GLU A 29 1.41 4.86 4.85
CA GLU A 29 1.68 5.62 6.07
C GLU A 29 0.40 6.14 6.75
N LYS A 30 -0.60 6.55 5.97
CA LYS A 30 -1.85 7.12 6.50
C LYS A 30 -2.80 6.07 7.10
N TYR A 31 -2.88 4.89 6.51
CA TYR A 31 -3.97 3.94 6.79
C TYR A 31 -3.55 2.65 7.49
N TYR A 32 -2.28 2.26 7.41
CA TYR A 32 -1.82 1.07 8.11
C TYR A 32 -1.55 1.41 9.58
N ALA A 33 -2.07 0.55 10.47
CA ALA A 33 -1.81 0.63 11.90
C ALA A 33 -0.34 0.31 12.23
N ASP A 34 0.14 0.71 13.42
CA ASP A 34 1.53 0.50 13.81
C ASP A 34 1.87 -0.98 14.05
N ASP A 35 0.88 -1.77 14.44
CA ASP A 35 0.95 -3.19 14.79
C ASP A 35 0.56 -4.14 13.64
N ILE A 36 0.55 -3.64 12.40
CA ILE A 36 0.15 -4.44 11.24
C ILE A 36 0.93 -5.73 11.08
N VAL A 37 0.24 -6.76 10.59
CA VAL A 37 0.85 -8.02 10.20
C VAL A 37 0.57 -8.21 8.71
N MET A 38 1.62 -8.42 7.94
CA MET A 38 1.57 -8.71 6.50
C MET A 38 2.06 -10.12 6.23
N ILE A 39 1.41 -10.78 5.28
CA ILE A 39 1.90 -12.00 4.65
C ILE A 39 2.40 -11.58 3.28
N GLU A 40 3.70 -11.73 3.06
CA GLU A 40 4.37 -11.40 1.80
C GLU A 40 4.07 -12.48 0.73
N GLY A 41 4.42 -12.20 -0.53
CA GLY A 41 4.11 -13.11 -1.65
C GLY A 41 4.75 -14.50 -1.55
N ASP A 42 5.82 -14.65 -0.77
CA ASP A 42 6.52 -15.92 -0.50
C ASP A 42 6.01 -16.64 0.77
N GLY A 43 5.00 -16.08 1.45
CA GLY A 43 4.47 -16.58 2.71
C GLY A 43 5.23 -16.10 3.95
N THR A 44 6.26 -15.25 3.80
CA THR A 44 6.94 -14.61 4.93
C THR A 44 5.95 -13.72 5.70
N VAL A 45 6.01 -13.78 7.03
CA VAL A 45 5.19 -12.91 7.89
C VAL A 45 6.04 -11.74 8.39
N THR A 46 5.62 -10.51 8.06
CA THR A 46 6.24 -9.28 8.55
C THR A 46 5.30 -8.61 9.55
N THR A 47 5.82 -8.24 10.72
CA THR A 47 5.03 -7.58 11.77
C THR A 47 5.59 -6.19 12.08
N GLY A 48 4.68 -5.24 12.27
CA GLY A 48 4.98 -3.86 12.60
C GLY A 48 5.18 -2.99 11.37
N LYS A 49 4.62 -1.77 11.42
CA LYS A 49 4.60 -0.82 10.30
C LYS A 49 5.97 -0.49 9.73
N ASN A 50 6.97 -0.37 10.60
CA ASN A 50 8.37 -0.14 10.20
C ASN A 50 8.93 -1.26 9.32
N ALA A 51 8.69 -2.52 9.68
CA ALA A 51 9.23 -3.66 8.94
C ALA A 51 8.51 -3.81 7.60
N CYS A 52 7.18 -3.70 7.61
CA CYS A 52 6.36 -3.74 6.40
C CYS A 52 6.68 -2.60 5.42
N ARG A 53 6.94 -1.38 5.92
CA ARG A 53 7.35 -0.24 5.08
C ARG A 53 8.61 -0.54 4.28
N ARG A 54 9.63 -1.14 4.91
CA ARG A 54 10.88 -1.49 4.21
C ARG A 54 10.65 -2.51 3.11
N GLY A 55 9.82 -3.53 3.36
CA GLY A 55 9.43 -4.51 2.33
C GLY A 55 8.71 -3.84 1.15
N ARG A 56 7.83 -2.87 1.44
CA ARG A 56 7.11 -2.10 0.42
C ARG A 56 7.98 -1.16 -0.40
N GLU A 57 8.97 -0.51 0.21
CA GLU A 57 9.93 0.33 -0.52
C GLU A 57 10.70 -0.48 -1.58
N PHE A 58 11.05 -1.73 -1.27
CA PHE A 58 11.64 -2.66 -2.23
C PHE A 58 10.62 -3.02 -3.32
N PHE A 59 9.43 -3.51 -2.93
CA PHE A 59 8.38 -3.91 -3.88
C PHE A 59 8.00 -2.79 -4.87
N PHE A 60 7.79 -1.55 -4.40
CA PHE A 60 7.40 -0.45 -5.28
C PHE A 60 8.52 0.01 -6.21
N LYS A 61 9.79 -0.08 -5.78
CA LYS A 61 10.93 0.20 -6.67
C LYS A 61 10.99 -0.83 -7.79
N GLU A 62 10.86 -2.11 -7.47
CA GLU A 62 10.88 -3.21 -8.46
C GLU A 62 9.64 -3.20 -9.37
N MET A 63 8.43 -3.01 -8.84
CA MET A 63 7.19 -2.92 -9.64
C MET A 63 7.19 -1.73 -10.60
N LEU A 64 7.75 -0.58 -10.21
CA LEU A 64 7.84 0.58 -11.11
C LEU A 64 8.82 0.32 -12.26
N ILE A 65 9.85 -0.51 -12.05
CA ILE A 65 10.75 -0.96 -13.11
C ILE A 65 9.97 -1.88 -14.05
N GLU A 66 9.31 -2.91 -13.52
CA GLU A 66 8.51 -3.85 -14.32
C GLU A 66 7.39 -3.15 -15.11
N PHE A 67 6.69 -2.17 -14.52
CA PHE A 67 5.64 -1.42 -15.23
C PHE A 67 6.19 -0.48 -16.31
N ARG A 68 7.39 0.07 -16.13
CA ARG A 68 8.08 0.91 -17.13
C ARG A 68 8.69 0.08 -18.26
N GLU A 69 9.18 -1.11 -17.93
CA GLU A 69 9.78 -2.05 -18.88
C GLU A 69 8.73 -2.89 -19.60
N SER A 70 7.55 -3.10 -19.00
CA SER A 70 6.34 -3.48 -19.70
C SER A 70 5.88 -2.30 -20.55
N LYS A 71 6.63 -2.03 -21.62
CA LYS A 71 6.11 -1.28 -22.75
C LYS A 71 4.76 -1.91 -23.10
N LEU A 72 3.73 -1.08 -23.06
CA LEU A 72 2.44 -1.25 -23.71
C LEU A 72 2.54 -2.33 -24.79
N ILE A 73 2.00 -3.51 -24.52
CA ILE A 73 1.59 -4.41 -25.58
C ILE A 73 0.35 -3.74 -26.17
N SER A 74 0.57 -2.75 -27.03
CA SER A 74 -0.39 -2.18 -27.97
C SER A 74 -0.03 -2.66 -29.36
#